data_AF-A0A242M8U1-F1
#
_entry.id   AF-A0A242M8U1-F1
#
_cell.length_a   1.000
_cell.length_b   1.000
_cell.length_c   1.000
_cell.angle_alpha   90.00
_cell.angle_beta   90.00
_cell.angle_gamma   90.00
#
_symmetry.space_group_name_H-M   'P 1'
#
loop_
_entity.id
_entity.type
_entity.pdbx_description
1 polymer ?
#
loop_
_entity_poly.entity_id
_entity_poly.type
_entity_poly.pdbx_seq_one_letter_code
_entity_poly.pdbx_strand_id
1 'polypeptide(L)' 'MSSNPTDLNNPQPAEHSDNEASKMPDRDDDQRKQAPSDQPGKKPGEGEPDVG' A
#
# COMPACT_ATOMS: atom_id res chain seq x y z
N MET A 1 -2.67 20.54 25.51
CA MET A 1 -2.40 21.11 24.18
C MET A 1 -3.59 20.77 23.31
N SER A 2 -4.36 21.76 22.84
CA SER A 2 -5.55 21.51 22.03
C SER A 2 -5.14 21.27 20.58
N SER A 3 -5.07 20.01 20.17
CA SER A 3 -4.84 19.63 18.78
C SER A 3 -6.13 19.91 18.00
N ASN A 4 -6.11 20.90 17.12
CA ASN A 4 -7.26 21.25 16.29
C ASN A 4 -7.12 20.48 14.95
N PRO A 5 -7.93 19.44 14.70
CA PRO A 5 -7.71 18.49 13.59
C PRO A 5 -7.95 19.11 12.20
N THR A 6 -8.43 20.35 12.13
CA THR A 6 -8.80 21.05 10.90
C THR A 6 -7.80 22.15 10.51
N ASP A 7 -6.63 22.22 11.16
CA ASP A 7 -5.58 23.16 10.76
C ASP A 7 -4.94 22.72 9.43
N LEU A 8 -5.32 23.39 8.35
CA LEU A 8 -4.82 23.12 7.00
C LEU A 8 -3.37 23.58 6.79
N ASN A 9 -2.84 24.47 7.63
CA ASN A 9 -1.48 24.99 7.50
C ASN A 9 -0.45 24.07 8.16
N ASN A 10 -0.86 23.28 9.16
CA ASN A 10 -0.03 22.26 9.78
C ASN A 10 -0.85 21.01 10.12
N PRO A 11 -1.30 20.27 9.09
CA PRO A 11 -2.19 19.14 9.28
C PRO A 11 -1.52 18.10 10.16
N GLN A 12 -2.23 17.64 11.18
CA GLN A 12 -1.74 16.56 12.02
C GLN A 12 -1.73 15.25 11.22
N PRO A 13 -0.70 14.40 11.40
CA PRO A 13 -0.71 13.08 10.80
C PRO A 13 -1.93 12.30 11.34
N ALA A 14 -2.56 11.52 10.47
CA ALA A 14 -3.66 10.66 10.89
C ALA A 14 -3.13 9.55 11.81
N GLU A 15 -3.82 9.34 12.94
CA GLU A 15 -3.57 8.18 13.80
C GLU A 15 -4.44 7.01 13.30
N HIS A 16 -3.81 5.94 12.87
CA HIS A 16 -4.48 4.70 12.47
C HIS A 16 -4.40 3.67 13.60
N SER A 17 -5.49 2.94 13.80
CA SER A 17 -5.53 1.84 14.78
C SER A 17 -5.14 0.53 14.09
N ASP A 18 -3.87 0.16 14.16
CA ASP A 18 -3.35 -1.09 13.57
C ASP A 18 -3.49 -2.29 14.52
N ASN A 19 -4.69 -2.48 15.07
CA ASN A 19 -5.02 -3.60 15.97
C ASN A 19 -5.70 -4.75 15.20
N GLU A 20 -6.02 -5.85 15.90
CA GLU A 20 -6.64 -7.04 15.28
C GLU A 20 -7.96 -6.74 14.55
N ALA A 21 -8.73 -5.74 15.00
CA ALA A 21 -9.98 -5.34 14.36
C ALA A 21 -9.77 -4.59 13.03
N SER A 22 -8.57 -4.07 12.78
CA SER A 22 -8.17 -3.43 11.52
C SER A 22 -7.52 -4.40 10.54
N LYS A 23 -7.25 -5.64 10.96
CA LYS A 23 -6.63 -6.63 10.09
C LYS A 23 -7.59 -6.94 8.94
N MET A 24 -7.11 -6.75 7.71
CA MET A 24 -7.85 -7.18 6.52
C MET A 24 -8.08 -8.71 6.58
N PRO A 25 -9.23 -9.20 6.09
CA PRO A 25 -9.47 -10.64 6.02
C PRO A 25 -8.42 -11.31 5.14
N ASP A 26 -8.16 -12.58 5.42
CA ASP A 26 -7.30 -13.40 4.59
C ASP A 26 -7.86 -13.40 3.15
N ARG A 27 -6.99 -13.08 2.20
CA ARG A 27 -7.34 -13.05 0.79
C ARG A 27 -6.87 -14.37 0.18
N ASP A 28 -7.79 -15.12 -0.43
CA ASP A 28 -7.48 -16.38 -1.13
C ASP A 28 -6.82 -16.06 -2.49
N ASP A 29 -5.55 -15.70 -2.40
CA ASP A 29 -4.79 -15.13 -3.49
C ASP A 29 -4.00 -16.17 -4.28
N ASP A 30 -3.95 -17.41 -3.78
CA ASP A 30 -3.11 -18.50 -4.29
C ASP A 30 -3.51 -18.95 -5.70
N GLN A 31 -4.81 -18.90 -6.02
CA GLN A 31 -5.34 -19.24 -7.35
C GLN A 31 -5.57 -18.02 -8.25
N ARG A 32 -5.26 -16.81 -7.76
CA ARG A 32 -5.47 -15.61 -8.58
C ARG A 32 -4.49 -15.63 -9.75
N LYS A 33 -5.02 -15.41 -10.94
CA LYS A 33 -4.23 -15.19 -12.15
C LYS A 33 -3.56 -13.82 -12.03
N GLN A 34 -2.37 -13.80 -11.42
CA GLN A 34 -1.50 -12.64 -11.41
C GLN A 34 -1.10 -12.30 -12.85
N ALA A 35 -1.25 -11.04 -13.24
CA ALA A 35 -0.74 -10.59 -14.53
C ALA A 35 0.80 -10.67 -14.51
N PRO A 36 1.47 -10.78 -15.67
CA PRO A 36 2.93 -10.72 -15.74
C PRO A 36 3.53 -9.46 -15.11
N SER A 37 2.77 -8.35 -15.05
CA SER A 37 3.14 -7.12 -14.35
C SER A 37 3.10 -7.22 -12.83
N ASP A 38 2.32 -8.14 -12.27
CA ASP A 38 2.20 -8.36 -10.82
C ASP A 38 3.33 -9.27 -10.30
N GLN A 39 4.11 -9.86 -11.21
CA GLN A 39 5.28 -10.65 -10.91
C GLN A 39 6.52 -9.77 -11.07
N PRO A 40 7.12 -9.27 -9.97
CA PRO A 40 8.38 -8.56 -10.08
C PRO A 40 9.43 -9.48 -10.69
N GLY A 41 10.26 -8.93 -11.57
CA GLY A 41 11.39 -9.62 -12.17
C GLY A 41 12.29 -10.28 -11.13
N LYS A 42 12.95 -11.39 -11.50
CA LYS A 42 13.90 -12.06 -10.60
C LYS A 42 15.22 -11.32 -10.53
N LYS A 43 15.49 -10.46 -11.51
CA LYS A 43 16.68 -9.60 -11.58
C LYS A 43 16.28 -8.13 -11.76
N PRO A 44 17.13 -7.19 -11.31
CA PRO A 44 16.94 -5.78 -11.62
C PRO A 44 16.81 -5.56 -13.14
N GLY A 45 15.83 -4.75 -13.55
CA GLY A 45 15.54 -4.46 -14.96
C GLY A 45 14.65 -5.50 -15.68
N GLU A 46 14.29 -6.61 -15.05
CA GLU A 46 13.28 -7.53 -15.60
C GLU A 46 11.86 -7.01 -15.27
N GLY A 47 11.04 -6.76 -16.30
CA GLY A 47 9.65 -6.29 -16.15
C GLY A 47 9.46 -4.77 -16.19
N GLU A 48 10.56 -4.00 -16.24
CA GLU A 48 10.48 -2.57 -16.52
C GLU A 48 10.14 -2.34 -18.01
N PRO A 49 9.15 -1.49 -18.34
CA PRO A 49 8.85 -1.16 -19.72
C PRO A 49 10.03 -0.40 -20.33
N ASP A 50 10.32 -0.67 -21.61
CA ASP A 50 11.38 0.01 -22.34
C ASP A 50 11.11 1.52 -22.38
N VAL A 51 12.04 2.31 -21.86
CA VAL A 51 12.01 3.77 -21.90
C VAL A 51 12.82 4.22 -23.10
N GLY A 52 12.16 4.19 -24.27
CA GLY A 52 12.73 4.65 -25.54
C GLY A 52 13.26 6.07 -25.52
#